data_AF-A0A9D0RCH0-F1
#
_entry.id   AF-A0A9D0RCH0-F1
#
_cell.length_a   1.000
_cell.length_b   1.000
_cell.length_c   1.000
_cell.angle_alpha   90.00
_cell.angle_beta   90.00
_cell.angle_gamma   90.00
#
_symmetry.space_group_name_H-M   'P 1'
#
loop_
_entity.id
_entity.type
_entity.pdbx_description
1 polymer ?
#
loop_
_entity_poly.entity_id
_entity_poly.type
_entity_poly.pdbx_seq_one_letter_code
_entity_poly.pdbx_strand_id
1 'polypeptide(L)'
;MNTVVNYFRSLMLVELLMGLKLTGRYLFAKKITVQYPEEKTPMSPRFRGLHALRRYPNGEERCIACKLCEAVCPALAITIESEKRADGTRRTTRYDIDLFKCIYCGFCEESCPVDSIVE
;
A
#
# COMPACT_ATOMS: atom_id res chain seq x y z
N MET A 1 -6.12 56.28 -10.87
CA MET A 1 -5.11 56.11 -9.80
C MET A 1 -4.55 54.68 -9.71
N ASN A 2 -5.28 53.64 -10.16
CA ASN A 2 -4.83 52.25 -10.02
C ASN A 2 -3.84 51.77 -11.11
N THR A 3 -3.85 52.37 -12.29
CA THR A 3 -2.98 51.99 -13.43
C THR A 3 -1.52 52.38 -13.23
N VAL A 4 -1.24 53.56 -12.64
CA VAL A 4 0.13 54.04 -12.36
C VAL A 4 0.81 53.20 -11.27
N VAL A 5 0.05 52.81 -10.23
CA VAL A 5 0.53 51.92 -9.15
C VAL A 5 0.85 50.53 -9.67
N ASN A 6 0.03 49.98 -10.57
CA ASN A 6 0.27 48.68 -11.17
C ASN A 6 1.49 48.70 -12.11
N TYR A 7 1.71 49.80 -12.84
CA TYR A 7 2.90 49.97 -13.68
C TYR A 7 4.18 50.05 -12.84
N PHE A 8 4.16 50.79 -11.72
CA PHE A 8 5.29 50.85 -10.78
C PHE A 8 5.55 49.52 -10.07
N ARG A 9 4.51 48.75 -9.70
CA ARG A 9 4.67 47.41 -9.11
C ARG A 9 5.28 46.40 -10.08
N SER A 10 4.88 46.47 -11.35
CA SER A 10 5.43 45.68 -12.45
C SER A 10 6.91 46.01 -12.70
N LEU A 11 7.24 47.30 -12.81
CA LEU A 11 8.58 47.78 -13.13
C LEU A 11 9.59 47.56 -11.99
N MET A 12 9.14 47.58 -10.73
CA MET A 12 9.95 47.26 -9.54
C MET A 12 9.93 45.78 -9.15
N LEU A 13 9.29 44.89 -9.92
CA LEU A 13 9.28 43.42 -9.70
C LEU A 13 8.95 43.00 -8.26
N VAL A 14 8.09 43.76 -7.57
CA VAL A 14 7.82 43.57 -6.14
C VAL A 14 7.24 42.19 -5.84
N GLU A 15 6.46 41.64 -6.77
CA GLU A 15 5.88 40.29 -6.69
C GLU A 15 6.96 39.20 -6.72
N LEU A 16 8.04 39.40 -7.49
CA LEU A 16 9.16 38.47 -7.59
C LEU A 16 9.99 38.46 -6.29
N LEU A 17 10.21 39.64 -5.70
CA LEU A 17 10.84 39.76 -4.37
C LEU A 17 9.98 39.15 -3.27
N MET A 18 8.66 39.28 -3.34
CA MET A 18 7.74 38.68 -2.39
C MET A 18 7.77 37.14 -2.48
N GLY A 19 7.87 36.59 -3.69
CA GLY A 19 8.12 35.16 -3.93
C GLY A 19 9.48 34.69 -3.39
N LEU A 20 10.55 35.45 -3.64
CA LEU A 20 11.90 35.12 -3.15
C LEU A 20 12.00 35.19 -1.61
N LYS A 21 11.26 36.11 -0.98
CA LYS A 21 11.15 36.18 0.49
C LYS A 21 10.47 34.94 1.05
N LEU A 22 9.48 34.39 0.35
CA LEU A 22 8.82 33.15 0.76
C LEU A 22 9.78 31.96 0.66
N THR A 23 10.50 31.80 -0.47
CA THR A 23 11.49 30.73 -0.63
C THR A 23 12.65 30.86 0.35
N GLY A 24 13.11 32.08 0.62
CA GLY A 24 14.11 32.38 1.65
C GLY A 24 13.69 31.93 3.05
N ARG A 25 12.41 32.02 3.42
CA ARG A 25 11.91 31.46 4.69
C ARG A 25 12.02 29.94 4.75
N TYR A 26 11.68 29.24 3.65
CA TYR A 26 11.76 27.78 3.61
C TYR A 26 13.20 27.25 3.59
N LEU A 27 14.18 28.03 3.13
CA LEU A 27 15.60 27.67 3.18
C LEU A 27 16.08 27.38 4.62
N PHE A 28 15.65 28.23 5.56
CA PHE A 28 16.00 28.12 6.98
C PHE A 28 15.02 27.25 7.80
N ALA A 29 13.94 26.79 7.20
CA ALA A 29 13.02 25.86 7.85
C ALA A 29 13.66 24.48 8.08
N LYS A 30 13.19 23.77 9.10
CA LYS A 30 13.56 22.37 9.35
C LYS A 30 13.04 21.49 8.21
N LYS A 31 13.87 20.56 7.75
CA LYS A 31 13.56 19.67 6.64
C LYS A 31 12.71 18.51 7.17
N ILE A 32 11.67 18.15 6.44
CA ILE A 32 10.73 17.06 6.80
C ILE A 32 11.23 15.68 6.32
N THR A 33 12.38 15.63 5.65
CA THR A 33 12.97 14.42 5.08
C THR A 33 13.28 13.40 6.19
N VAL A 34 12.85 12.16 5.97
CA VAL A 34 13.23 11.00 6.79
C VAL A 34 14.46 10.35 6.15
N GLN A 35 15.47 10.01 6.96
CA GLN A 35 16.68 9.34 6.49
C GLN A 35 16.45 7.84 6.38
N TYR A 36 15.99 7.38 5.22
CA TYR A 36 15.82 5.95 4.94
C TYR A 36 17.18 5.33 4.53
N PRO A 37 17.58 4.15 5.06
CA PRO A 37 16.80 3.15 5.79
C PRO A 37 16.86 3.20 7.33
N GLU A 38 17.66 4.09 7.91
CA GLU A 38 17.89 4.15 9.37
C GLU A 38 16.65 4.60 10.15
N GLU A 39 15.92 5.59 9.61
CA GLU A 39 14.64 6.05 10.11
C GLU A 39 13.54 5.63 9.13
N LYS A 40 12.48 4.98 9.64
CA LYS A 40 11.30 4.57 8.86
C LYS A 40 10.09 5.41 9.24
N THR A 41 9.24 5.66 8.26
CA THR A 41 7.95 6.30 8.52
C THR A 41 7.06 5.38 9.38
N PRO A 42 6.27 5.93 10.32
CA PRO A 42 5.34 5.13 11.08
C PRO A 42 4.29 4.52 10.14
N MET A 43 4.22 3.19 10.11
CA MET A 43 3.20 2.46 9.35
C MET A 43 1.99 2.18 10.24
N SER A 44 0.79 2.26 9.67
CA SER A 44 -0.42 1.89 10.40
C SER A 44 -0.51 0.35 10.52
N PRO A 45 -1.20 -0.19 11.54
CA PRO A 45 -1.45 -1.63 11.64
C PRO A 45 -2.29 -2.22 10.49
N ARG A 46 -2.87 -1.36 9.65
CA ARG A 46 -3.69 -1.73 8.46
C ARG A 46 -2.91 -1.51 7.16
N PHE A 47 -1.59 -1.40 7.23
CA PHE A 47 -0.76 -1.26 6.05
C PHE A 47 -0.79 -2.57 5.28
N ARG A 48 -1.12 -2.50 3.98
CA ARG A 48 -1.17 -3.66 3.10
C ARG A 48 0.18 -3.92 2.48
N GLY A 49 0.73 -5.09 2.72
CA GLY A 49 2.08 -5.46 2.33
C GLY A 49 2.15 -6.76 1.55
N LEU A 50 3.07 -7.61 1.98
CA LEU A 50 3.41 -8.84 1.28
C LEU A 50 2.58 -9.99 1.83
N HIS A 51 1.80 -10.59 0.94
CA HIS A 51 0.93 -11.71 1.24
C HIS A 51 1.66 -12.86 1.94
N ALA A 52 1.08 -13.36 3.03
CA ALA A 52 1.55 -14.52 3.76
C ALA A 52 0.40 -15.48 4.09
N LEU A 53 0.68 -16.80 4.02
CA LEU A 53 -0.25 -17.81 4.52
C LEU A 53 0.01 -18.10 5.99
N ARG A 54 -1.01 -17.92 6.81
CA ARG A 54 -0.96 -18.23 8.25
C ARG A 54 -1.25 -19.70 8.52
N ARG A 55 -0.68 -20.16 9.62
CA ARG A 55 -0.94 -21.47 10.23
C ARG A 55 -1.78 -21.31 11.51
N TYR A 56 -2.46 -22.37 11.89
CA TYR A 56 -3.05 -22.48 13.22
C TYR A 56 -1.95 -22.67 14.28
N PRO A 57 -2.26 -22.46 15.57
CA PRO A 57 -1.29 -22.67 16.65
C PRO A 57 -0.77 -24.11 16.75
N ASN A 58 -1.51 -25.09 16.22
CA ASN A 58 -1.10 -26.50 16.12
C ASN A 58 -0.10 -26.77 14.97
N GLY A 59 0.26 -25.76 14.18
CA GLY A 59 1.18 -25.87 13.04
C GLY A 59 0.52 -26.25 11.71
N GLU A 60 -0.79 -26.52 11.71
CA GLU A 60 -1.55 -26.85 10.51
C GLU A 60 -1.85 -25.61 9.66
N GLU A 61 -1.90 -25.75 8.34
CA GLU A 61 -2.29 -24.65 7.45
C GLU A 61 -3.77 -24.26 7.65
N ARG A 62 -4.05 -22.94 7.66
CA ARG A 62 -5.43 -22.46 7.80
C ARG A 62 -6.26 -22.66 6.54
N CYS A 63 -5.61 -22.71 5.37
CA CYS A 63 -6.27 -22.80 4.08
C CYS A 63 -7.10 -24.08 3.95
N ILE A 64 -8.40 -23.92 3.70
CA ILE A 64 -9.35 -25.02 3.43
C ILE A 64 -9.68 -25.18 1.94
N ALA A 65 -8.89 -24.53 1.07
CA ALA A 65 -9.07 -24.52 -0.38
C ALA A 65 -10.50 -24.13 -0.84
N CYS A 66 -11.11 -23.13 -0.19
CA CYS A 66 -12.46 -22.66 -0.50
C CYS A 66 -12.57 -21.89 -1.84
N LYS A 67 -11.43 -21.46 -2.41
CA LYS A 67 -11.33 -20.69 -3.67
C LYS A 67 -12.05 -19.33 -3.69
N LEU A 68 -12.53 -18.85 -2.55
CA LEU A 68 -13.17 -17.52 -2.45
C LEU A 68 -12.20 -16.38 -2.78
N CYS A 69 -10.95 -16.48 -2.33
CA CYS A 69 -9.91 -15.48 -2.60
C CYS A 69 -9.52 -15.42 -4.09
N GLU A 70 -9.60 -16.53 -4.82
CA GLU A 70 -9.42 -16.56 -6.28
C GLU A 70 -10.58 -15.86 -6.98
N ALA A 71 -11.82 -16.11 -6.56
CA ALA A 71 -13.02 -15.52 -7.15
C ALA A 71 -13.15 -14.00 -6.89
N VAL A 72 -12.74 -13.52 -5.72
CA VAL A 72 -12.84 -12.08 -5.36
C VAL A 72 -11.68 -11.25 -5.92
N CYS A 73 -10.60 -11.90 -6.37
CA CYS A 73 -9.41 -11.18 -6.82
C CYS A 73 -9.72 -10.37 -8.10
N PRO A 74 -9.69 -9.03 -8.05
CA PRO A 74 -10.08 -8.21 -9.20
C PRO A 74 -9.10 -8.32 -10.38
N ALA A 75 -7.84 -8.67 -10.10
CA ALA A 75 -6.79 -8.85 -11.10
C ALA A 75 -6.53 -10.32 -11.47
N LEU A 76 -7.33 -11.27 -10.92
CA LEU A 76 -7.15 -12.72 -11.13
C LEU A 76 -5.69 -13.17 -10.93
N ALA A 77 -5.05 -12.66 -9.88
CA ALA A 77 -3.64 -12.90 -9.58
C ALA A 77 -3.39 -14.22 -8.85
N ILE A 78 -4.43 -14.83 -8.28
CA ILE A 78 -4.33 -16.03 -7.43
C ILE A 78 -4.77 -17.25 -8.23
N THR A 79 -3.98 -18.32 -8.20
CA THR A 79 -4.34 -19.62 -8.79
C THR A 79 -4.35 -20.69 -7.70
N ILE A 80 -5.46 -21.41 -7.56
CA ILE A 80 -5.63 -22.40 -6.49
C ILE A 80 -6.06 -23.76 -7.05
N GLU A 81 -5.26 -24.78 -6.77
CA GLU A 81 -5.60 -26.18 -7.02
C GLU A 81 -5.80 -26.92 -5.69
N SER A 82 -6.82 -27.78 -5.61
CA SER A 82 -7.24 -28.42 -4.36
C SER A 82 -7.37 -29.92 -4.51
N GLU A 83 -6.81 -30.66 -3.57
CA GLU A 83 -6.97 -32.12 -3.47
C GLU A 83 -7.36 -32.53 -2.05
N LYS A 84 -7.85 -33.77 -1.92
CA LYS A 84 -8.12 -34.36 -0.61
C LYS A 84 -6.84 -34.99 -0.08
N ARG A 85 -6.44 -34.60 1.13
CA ARG A 85 -5.33 -35.23 1.86
C ARG A 85 -5.76 -36.61 2.37
N ALA A 86 -4.78 -37.44 2.74
CA ALA A 86 -5.01 -38.76 3.37
C ALA A 86 -5.95 -38.68 4.59
N ASP A 87 -5.92 -37.56 5.31
CA ASP A 87 -6.76 -37.31 6.50
C ASP A 87 -8.23 -36.94 6.16
N GLY A 88 -8.61 -36.98 4.88
CA GLY A 88 -9.96 -36.62 4.40
C GLY A 88 -10.23 -35.12 4.31
N THR A 89 -9.32 -34.28 4.83
CA THR A 89 -9.39 -32.82 4.75
C THR A 89 -9.06 -32.31 3.35
N ARG A 90 -9.70 -31.20 2.93
CA ARG A 90 -9.41 -30.54 1.65
C ARG A 90 -8.29 -29.51 1.84
N ARG A 91 -7.20 -29.64 1.08
CA ARG A 91 -6.04 -28.74 1.15
C ARG A 91 -5.61 -28.30 -0.24
N THR A 92 -4.82 -27.25 -0.30
CA THR A 92 -4.26 -26.73 -1.55
C THR A 92 -3.01 -27.50 -1.92
N THR A 93 -2.96 -28.04 -3.14
CA THR A 93 -1.74 -28.62 -3.71
C THR A 93 -0.87 -27.55 -4.34
N ARG A 94 -1.52 -26.56 -4.95
CA ARG A 94 -0.89 -25.41 -5.58
C ARG A 94 -1.60 -24.15 -5.12
N TYR A 95 -0.82 -23.20 -4.61
CA TYR A 95 -1.30 -21.89 -4.22
C TYR A 95 -0.25 -20.87 -4.66
N ASP A 96 -0.50 -20.23 -5.80
CA ASP A 96 0.41 -19.24 -6.38
C ASP A 96 -0.28 -17.88 -6.43
N ILE A 97 0.49 -16.84 -6.08
CA ILE A 97 0.08 -15.44 -6.21
C ILE A 97 1.08 -14.74 -7.12
N ASP A 98 0.59 -14.22 -8.24
CA ASP A 98 1.37 -13.38 -9.14
C ASP A 98 1.44 -11.94 -8.59
N LEU A 99 2.58 -11.60 -7.98
CA LEU A 99 2.81 -10.27 -7.41
C LEU A 99 2.88 -9.16 -8.45
N PHE A 100 3.06 -9.47 -9.74
CA PHE A 100 3.02 -8.48 -10.82
C PHE A 100 1.58 -8.13 -11.22
N LYS A 101 0.63 -9.04 -11.02
CA LYS A 101 -0.79 -8.79 -11.25
C LYS A 101 -1.50 -8.24 -10.02
N CYS A 102 -1.00 -8.54 -8.83
CA CYS A 102 -1.64 -8.13 -7.58
C CYS A 102 -1.64 -6.59 -7.41
N ILE A 103 -2.82 -6.04 -7.11
CA ILE A 103 -3.01 -4.59 -6.88
C ILE A 103 -3.06 -4.20 -5.40
N TYR A 104 -2.73 -5.11 -4.47
CA TYR A 104 -2.68 -4.87 -3.02
C TYR A 104 -3.96 -4.24 -2.44
N CYS A 105 -5.12 -4.76 -2.88
CA CYS A 105 -6.44 -4.26 -2.45
C CYS A 105 -6.91 -4.82 -1.09
N GLY A 106 -6.40 -5.97 -0.65
CA GLY A 106 -6.79 -6.61 0.62
C GLY A 106 -8.08 -7.45 0.58
N PHE A 107 -8.78 -7.53 -0.55
CA PHE A 107 -10.04 -8.29 -0.64
C PHE A 107 -9.88 -9.78 -0.34
N CYS A 108 -8.70 -10.33 -0.62
CA CYS A 108 -8.38 -11.72 -0.31
C CYS A 108 -8.31 -11.99 1.21
N GLU A 109 -7.87 -11.03 2.02
CA GLU A 109 -7.86 -11.11 3.49
C GLU A 109 -9.30 -11.06 4.03
N GLU A 110 -10.06 -10.04 3.63
CA GLU A 110 -11.44 -9.85 4.13
C GLU A 110 -12.40 -10.97 3.70
N SER A 111 -12.17 -11.56 2.53
CA SER A 111 -13.03 -12.63 2.00
C SER A 111 -12.67 -14.02 2.54
N CYS A 112 -11.55 -14.15 3.26
CA CYS A 112 -11.12 -15.46 3.74
C CYS A 112 -11.92 -15.86 4.99
N PRO A 113 -12.72 -16.95 4.96
CA PRO A 113 -13.54 -17.33 6.11
C PRO A 113 -12.74 -17.87 7.31
N VAL A 114 -11.44 -18.12 7.13
CA VAL A 114 -10.55 -18.77 8.11
C VAL A 114 -9.29 -17.95 8.38
N ASP A 115 -9.24 -16.70 7.88
CA ASP A 115 -8.08 -15.80 7.98
C ASP A 115 -6.75 -16.49 7.59
N SER A 116 -6.77 -17.21 6.46
CA SER A 116 -5.61 -17.97 5.99
C SER A 116 -4.61 -17.11 5.25
N ILE A 117 -5.06 -16.15 4.44
CA ILE A 117 -4.21 -15.23 3.70
C ILE A 117 -4.29 -13.88 4.38
N VAL A 118 -3.13 -13.27 4.63
CA VAL A 118 -3.01 -11.93 5.21
C VAL A 118 -1.97 -11.13 4.44
N GLU A 119 -2.06 -9.81 4.59
CA GLU A 119 -1.13 -8.81 4.05
C GLU A 119 0.22 -8.71 4.79
#